data_AF-A0A379XSE1-F1
#
_entry.id   AF-A0A379XSE1-F1
#
_cell.length_a   1.000
_cell.length_b   1.000
_cell.length_c   1.000
_cell.angle_alpha   90.00
_cell.angle_beta   90.00
_cell.angle_gamma   90.00
#
_symmetry.space_group_name_H-M   'P 1'
#
loop_
_entity.id
_entity.type
_entity.pdbx_description
1 polymer ?
#
loop_
_entity_poly.entity_id
_entity_poly.type
_entity_poly.pdbx_seq_one_letter_code
_entity_poly.pdbx_strand_id
1 'polypeptide(L)'
;MYGGFIASDGRYRSLALGIGENMGVLGAASFDVTQSVAQVNNQPEQTGYSYRFNYAKTFDKTGSTIAFAGYRFSEKSFMSMSQYIDRTNDYGSSLAEKQNYILTFNQSISSLGLNVLFAMSHQNYWNSSASENYTVSLNKIFNIGPFQGASASLSLGAESFFT
;
A
#
# COMPACT_ATOMS: atom_id res chain seq x y z
N MET A 1 -16.21 10.24 7.10
CA MET A 1 -16.60 8.83 6.90
C MET A 1 -16.70 8.54 5.42
N TYR A 2 -16.41 7.32 5.00
CA TYR A 2 -16.54 6.87 3.62
C TYR A 2 -16.96 5.39 3.59
N GLY A 3 -17.46 4.94 2.44
CA GLY A 3 -17.83 3.54 2.25
C GLY A 3 -18.02 3.22 0.77
N GLY A 4 -18.13 1.94 0.47
CA GLY A 4 -18.34 1.45 -0.88
C GLY A 4 -18.88 0.03 -0.87
N PHE A 5 -19.52 -0.38 -1.96
CA PHE A 5 -19.94 -1.75 -2.15
C PHE A 5 -19.60 -2.20 -3.57
N ILE A 6 -19.40 -3.51 -3.72
CA ILE A 6 -19.20 -4.18 -5.00
C ILE A 6 -20.15 -5.37 -5.02
N ALA A 7 -20.82 -5.61 -6.13
CA ALA A 7 -21.62 -6.82 -6.34
C ALA A 7 -21.43 -7.30 -7.78
N SER A 8 -21.33 -8.62 -7.97
CA SER A 8 -21.22 -9.24 -9.29
C SER A 8 -22.00 -10.55 -9.32
N ASP A 9 -22.88 -10.67 -10.32
CA ASP A 9 -23.61 -11.89 -10.73
C ASP A 9 -24.27 -12.68 -9.60
N GLY A 10 -24.63 -12.00 -8.50
CA GLY A 10 -25.19 -12.60 -7.29
C GLY A 10 -24.24 -13.50 -6.49
N ARG A 11 -23.01 -13.72 -6.96
CA ARG A 11 -22.04 -14.67 -6.39
C ARG A 11 -20.86 -14.01 -5.71
N TYR A 12 -20.67 -12.71 -5.91
CA TYR A 12 -19.70 -11.91 -5.18
C TYR A 12 -20.37 -10.65 -4.64
N ARG A 13 -20.14 -10.37 -3.36
CA ARG A 13 -20.48 -9.09 -2.74
C ARG A 13 -19.35 -8.65 -1.81
N SER A 14 -19.03 -7.37 -1.84
CA SER A 14 -18.12 -6.74 -0.89
C SER A 14 -18.72 -5.45 -0.36
N LEU A 15 -18.53 -5.18 0.93
CA LEU A 15 -18.96 -3.97 1.61
C LEU A 15 -17.79 -3.40 2.40
N ALA A 16 -17.44 -2.15 2.12
CA ALA A 16 -16.37 -1.43 2.79
C ALA A 16 -16.94 -0.22 3.54
N LEU A 17 -16.51 -0.04 4.79
CA LEU A 17 -16.84 1.11 5.63
C LEU A 17 -15.57 1.64 6.27
N GLY A 18 -15.40 2.95 6.25
CA GLY A 18 -14.18 3.60 6.72
C GLY A 18 -14.41 4.96 7.38
N ILE A 19 -13.49 5.28 8.28
CA ILE A 19 -13.37 6.58 8.92
C ILE A 19 -11.99 7.14 8.65
N GLY A 20 -11.90 8.46 8.58
CA GLY A 20 -10.65 9.17 8.38
C GLY A 20 -10.76 10.54 9.02
N GLU A 21 -9.72 10.93 9.74
CA GLU A 21 -9.67 12.17 10.50
C GLU A 21 -8.37 12.90 10.18
N ASN A 22 -8.49 14.21 9.94
CA ASN A 22 -7.34 15.10 9.83
C ASN A 22 -7.07 15.72 11.21
N MET A 23 -5.99 15.30 11.84
CA MET A 23 -5.57 15.74 13.17
C MET A 23 -4.61 16.95 13.12
N GLY A 24 -4.56 17.65 11.99
CA GLY A 24 -3.72 18.84 11.79
C GLY A 24 -2.23 18.51 11.88
N VAL A 25 -1.55 19.07 12.91
CA VAL A 25 -0.10 18.91 13.13
C VAL A 25 0.30 17.45 13.38
N LEU A 26 -0.64 16.62 13.85
CA LEU A 26 -0.43 15.19 14.04
C LEU A 26 -0.57 14.39 12.73
N GLY A 27 -0.96 15.00 11.61
CA GLY A 27 -1.23 14.32 10.35
C GLY A 27 -2.68 13.85 10.20
N ALA A 28 -2.93 12.95 9.27
CA ALA A 28 -4.22 12.33 9.02
C ALA A 28 -4.14 10.82 9.21
N ALA A 29 -5.16 10.24 9.83
CA ALA A 29 -5.27 8.80 10.02
C ALA A 29 -6.60 8.31 9.44
N SER A 30 -6.61 7.09 8.91
CA SER A 30 -7.81 6.43 8.43
C SER A 30 -7.82 4.97 8.82
N PHE A 31 -9.00 4.45 9.08
CA PHE A 31 -9.24 3.04 9.32
C PHE A 31 -10.46 2.59 8.52
N ASP A 32 -10.37 1.45 7.86
CA ASP A 32 -11.49 0.83 7.16
C ASP A 32 -11.54 -0.68 7.34
N VAL A 33 -12.77 -1.19 7.26
CA VAL A 33 -13.10 -2.60 7.29
C VAL A 33 -13.85 -2.93 6.01
N THR A 34 -13.41 -3.98 5.32
CA THR A 34 -14.06 -4.52 4.13
C THR A 34 -14.48 -5.95 4.40
N GLN A 35 -15.77 -6.24 4.30
CA GLN A 35 -16.30 -7.60 4.29
C GLN A 35 -16.45 -8.07 2.85
N SER A 36 -16.07 -9.31 2.58
CA SER A 36 -16.35 -10.00 1.32
C SER A 36 -17.17 -11.26 1.58
N VAL A 37 -18.11 -11.53 0.68
CA VAL A 37 -18.89 -12.77 0.57
C VAL A 37 -18.76 -13.25 -0.88
N ALA A 38 -18.15 -14.41 -1.08
CA ALA A 38 -17.82 -14.93 -2.40
C ALA A 38 -18.16 -16.41 -2.53
N GLN A 39 -18.83 -16.78 -3.62
CA GLN A 39 -19.12 -18.16 -3.98
C GLN A 39 -18.42 -18.52 -5.29
N VAL A 40 -17.28 -19.20 -5.18
CA VAL A 40 -16.54 -19.75 -6.33
C VAL A 40 -17.20 -21.07 -6.77
N ASN A 41 -17.16 -21.37 -8.08
CA ASN A 41 -17.72 -22.60 -8.64
C ASN A 41 -17.27 -23.85 -7.86
N ASN A 42 -18.23 -24.70 -7.50
CA ASN A 42 -18.00 -25.95 -6.76
C ASN A 42 -17.32 -25.80 -5.38
N GLN A 43 -17.37 -24.59 -4.79
CA GLN A 43 -16.85 -24.31 -3.45
C GLN A 43 -17.97 -23.76 -2.55
N PRO A 44 -17.89 -23.97 -1.22
CA PRO A 44 -18.79 -23.32 -0.28
C PRO A 44 -18.60 -21.80 -0.31
N GLU A 45 -19.64 -21.06 0.05
CA GLU A 45 -19.57 -19.62 0.21
C GLU A 45 -18.52 -19.26 1.26
N GLN A 46 -17.64 -18.30 0.94
CA GLN A 46 -16.60 -17.80 1.81
C GLN A 46 -16.93 -16.38 2.25
N THR A 47 -16.96 -16.16 3.56
CA THR A 47 -17.05 -14.84 4.15
C THR A 47 -15.75 -14.52 4.88
N GLY A 48 -15.20 -13.34 4.64
CA GLY A 48 -14.00 -12.89 5.32
C GLY A 48 -13.86 -11.37 5.35
N TYR A 49 -12.97 -10.90 6.22
CA TYR A 49 -12.74 -9.49 6.46
C TYR A 49 -11.31 -9.05 6.14
N SER A 50 -11.19 -7.81 5.69
CA SER A 50 -9.93 -7.08 5.55
C SER A 50 -10.00 -5.79 6.34
N TYR A 51 -8.94 -5.52 7.09
CA TYR A 51 -8.79 -4.35 7.94
C TYR A 51 -7.61 -3.54 7.44
N ARG A 52 -7.82 -2.24 7.22
CA ARG A 52 -6.75 -1.35 6.75
C ARG A 52 -6.65 -0.13 7.64
N PHE A 53 -5.41 0.18 8.02
CA PHE A 53 -5.04 1.41 8.71
C PHE A 53 -4.06 2.18 7.84
N ASN A 54 -4.30 3.47 7.66
CA ASN A 54 -3.37 4.36 6.98
C ASN A 54 -3.09 5.58 7.85
N TYR A 55 -1.86 6.02 7.86
CA TYR A 55 -1.43 7.26 8.48
C TYR A 55 -0.56 8.04 7.50
N ALA A 56 -0.85 9.32 7.36
CA ALA A 56 -0.11 10.23 6.50
C ALA A 56 0.20 11.51 7.27
N LYS A 57 1.43 12.00 7.22
CA LYS A 57 1.80 13.28 7.82
C LYS A 57 2.65 14.10 6.87
N THR A 58 2.24 15.35 6.69
CA THR A 58 3.02 16.36 5.97
C THR A 58 3.69 17.29 6.99
N PHE A 59 4.99 17.51 6.84
CA PHE A 59 5.73 18.49 7.64
C PHE A 59 6.08 19.70 6.77
N ASP A 60 5.36 20.80 6.95
CA ASP A 60 5.56 22.01 6.14
C ASP A 60 6.80 22.80 6.56
N LYS A 61 7.21 22.71 7.84
CA LYS A 61 8.33 23.49 8.41
C LYS A 61 9.70 23.15 7.85
N THR A 62 9.89 21.95 7.29
CA THR A 62 11.17 21.46 6.77
C THR A 62 11.29 21.59 5.24
N GLY A 63 10.28 22.13 4.56
CA GLY A 63 10.30 22.33 3.11
C GLY A 63 9.95 21.10 2.28
N SER A 64 9.78 19.92 2.88
CA SER A 64 8.95 18.77 2.44
C SER A 64 9.20 17.60 3.40
N THR A 65 8.14 17.05 4.00
CA THR A 65 8.17 15.66 4.45
C THR A 65 6.79 15.02 4.37
N ILE A 66 6.56 14.08 3.46
CA ILE A 66 5.37 13.20 3.47
C ILE A 66 5.82 11.86 4.04
N ALA A 67 5.34 11.53 5.24
CA ALA A 67 5.48 10.20 5.82
C ALA A 67 4.15 9.47 5.64
N PHE A 68 4.17 8.34 4.95
CA PHE A 68 3.02 7.45 4.80
C PHE A 68 3.34 6.09 5.42
N ALA A 69 2.42 5.61 6.24
CA ALA A 69 2.43 4.26 6.78
C ALA A 69 1.06 3.62 6.54
N GLY A 70 1.05 2.52 5.80
CA GLY A 70 -0.13 1.72 5.53
C GLY A 70 0.06 0.32 6.10
N TYR A 71 -0.99 -0.19 6.74
CA TYR A 71 -1.07 -1.58 7.16
C TYR A 71 -2.42 -2.17 6.76
N ARG A 72 -2.39 -3.33 6.11
CA ARG A 72 -3.57 -4.13 5.82
C ARG A 72 -3.39 -5.54 6.35
N PHE A 73 -4.42 -6.06 7.02
CA PHE A 73 -4.55 -7.47 7.37
C PHE A 73 -5.81 -8.03 6.73
N SER A 74 -5.72 -9.20 6.12
CA SER A 74 -6.85 -9.90 5.53
C SER A 74 -6.92 -11.34 6.03
N GLU A 75 -8.13 -11.74 6.44
CA GLU A 75 -8.40 -13.12 6.84
C GLU A 75 -8.20 -14.09 5.67
N LYS A 76 -7.89 -15.35 5.96
CA LYS A 76 -7.70 -16.37 4.90
C LYS A 76 -8.96 -16.58 4.04
N SER A 77 -10.14 -16.31 4.60
CA SER A 77 -11.43 -16.39 3.91
C SER A 77 -11.82 -15.11 3.18
N PHE A 78 -11.07 -14.01 3.34
CA PHE A 78 -11.31 -12.78 2.60
C PHE A 78 -10.94 -12.97 1.13
N MET A 79 -11.79 -12.47 0.24
CA MET A 79 -11.58 -12.54 -1.21
C MET A 79 -11.83 -11.18 -1.85
N SER A 80 -10.79 -10.60 -2.45
CA SER A 80 -10.94 -9.43 -3.31
C SER A 80 -11.65 -9.81 -4.61
N MET A 81 -12.23 -8.83 -5.30
CA MET A 81 -12.89 -9.06 -6.58
C MET A 81 -11.91 -9.65 -7.62
N SER A 82 -10.65 -9.20 -7.62
CA SER A 82 -9.62 -9.76 -8.49
C SER A 82 -9.38 -11.25 -8.19
N GLN A 83 -9.23 -11.62 -6.92
CA GLN A 83 -9.08 -13.02 -6.52
C GLN A 83 -10.31 -13.85 -6.89
N TYR A 84 -11.52 -13.29 -6.78
CA TYR A 84 -12.76 -13.96 -7.19
C TYR A 84 -12.79 -14.22 -8.69
N ILE A 85 -12.43 -13.23 -9.52
CA ILE A 85 -12.33 -13.37 -10.97
C ILE A 85 -11.29 -14.44 -11.32
N ASP A 86 -10.10 -14.39 -10.72
CA ASP A 86 -9.03 -15.34 -10.99
C ASP A 86 -9.46 -16.78 -10.66
N ARG A 87 -10.05 -16.99 -9.47
CA ARG A 87 -10.51 -18.31 -9.04
C ARG A 87 -11.71 -18.82 -9.83
N THR A 88 -12.59 -17.93 -10.30
CA THR A 88 -13.78 -18.34 -11.08
C THR A 88 -13.42 -18.73 -12.51
N ASN A 89 -12.39 -18.10 -13.08
CA ASN A 89 -11.91 -18.39 -14.43
C ASN A 89 -10.73 -19.39 -14.48
N ASP A 90 -10.36 -19.98 -13.33
CA ASP A 90 -9.24 -20.91 -13.18
C ASP A 90 -7.89 -20.33 -13.67
N TYR A 91 -7.70 -19.02 -13.52
CA TYR A 91 -6.46 -18.32 -13.86
C TYR A 91 -5.42 -18.52 -12.75
N GLY A 92 -4.86 -19.72 -12.66
CA GLY A 92 -3.72 -20.04 -11.80
C GLY A 92 -3.92 -19.81 -10.30
N SER A 93 -2.81 -19.82 -9.56
CA SER A 93 -2.81 -19.66 -8.10
C SER A 93 -3.02 -18.20 -7.69
N SER A 94 -4.26 -17.86 -7.37
CA SER A 94 -4.60 -16.57 -6.74
C SER A 94 -3.89 -16.42 -5.38
N LEU A 95 -3.05 -15.40 -5.25
CA LEU A 95 -2.30 -15.11 -4.02
C LEU A 95 -3.24 -14.59 -2.93
N ALA A 96 -3.37 -15.33 -1.83
CA ALA A 96 -4.21 -14.97 -0.70
C ALA A 96 -3.43 -14.08 0.27
N GLU A 97 -3.45 -12.77 0.04
CA GLU A 97 -2.73 -11.81 0.90
C GLU A 97 -3.20 -11.92 2.35
N LYS A 98 -2.23 -12.03 3.26
CA LYS A 98 -2.43 -12.06 4.71
C LYS A 98 -2.17 -10.70 5.32
N GLN A 99 -1.00 -10.12 5.03
CA GLN A 99 -0.57 -8.84 5.57
C GLN A 99 0.14 -8.02 4.48
N ASN A 100 -0.10 -6.72 4.46
CA ASN A 100 0.62 -5.78 3.61
C ASN A 100 1.00 -4.54 4.43
N TYR A 101 2.28 -4.24 4.48
CA TYR A 101 2.85 -3.06 5.12
C TYR A 101 3.50 -2.20 4.05
N ILE A 102 3.24 -0.90 4.08
CA ILE A 102 3.87 0.07 3.18
C ILE A 102 4.36 1.23 4.02
N LEU A 103 5.63 1.57 3.87
CA LEU A 103 6.24 2.75 4.48
C LEU A 103 6.84 3.61 3.38
N THR A 104 6.57 4.90 3.41
CA THR A 104 7.18 5.86 2.49
C THR A 104 7.56 7.11 3.25
N PHE A 105 8.80 7.53 3.07
CA PHE A 105 9.34 8.75 3.67
C PHE A 105 10.05 9.53 2.58
N ASN A 106 9.58 10.73 2.29
CA ASN A 106 10.20 11.65 1.34
C ASN A 106 10.63 12.91 2.09
N GLN A 107 11.91 13.27 2.06
CA GLN A 107 12.46 14.49 2.66
C GLN A 107 13.12 15.35 1.58
N SER A 108 12.66 16.59 1.44
CA SER A 108 13.40 17.61 0.68
C SER A 108 14.22 18.46 1.64
N ILE A 109 15.49 18.69 1.29
CA ILE A 109 16.43 19.54 2.02
C ILE A 109 16.85 20.63 1.04
N SER A 110 16.01 21.67 0.96
CA SER A 110 16.15 22.74 -0.03
C SER A 110 17.48 23.48 0.09
N SER A 111 18.02 23.62 1.31
CA SER A 111 19.33 24.25 1.56
C SER A 111 20.51 23.54 0.89
N LEU A 112 20.37 22.23 0.59
CA LEU A 112 21.38 21.42 -0.08
C LEU A 112 21.00 21.05 -1.51
N GLY A 113 19.84 21.50 -1.99
CA GLY A 113 19.26 21.04 -3.26
C GLY A 113 19.06 19.52 -3.29
N LEU A 114 18.83 18.89 -2.15
CA LEU A 114 18.83 17.43 -1.98
C LEU A 114 17.43 16.92 -1.68
N ASN A 115 17.02 15.84 -2.32
CA ASN A 115 15.81 15.09 -2.02
C ASN A 115 16.18 13.64 -1.69
N VAL A 116 15.58 13.10 -0.63
CA VAL A 116 15.79 11.74 -0.14
C VAL A 116 14.44 11.04 -0.10
N LEU A 117 14.32 9.91 -0.76
CA LEU A 117 13.16 9.05 -0.73
C LEU A 117 13.55 7.69 -0.14
N PHE A 118 12.77 7.22 0.81
CA PHE A 118 12.78 5.86 1.29
C PHE A 118 11.39 5.27 1.08
N ALA A 119 11.33 4.07 0.51
CA ALA A 119 10.11 3.31 0.35
C ALA A 119 10.39 1.86 0.74
N MET A 120 9.45 1.26 1.44
CA MET A 120 9.47 -0.13 1.84
C MET A 120 8.08 -0.71 1.69
N SER A 121 7.99 -1.94 1.20
CA SER A 121 6.77 -2.74 1.26
C SER A 121 7.08 -4.16 1.72
N HIS A 122 6.20 -4.71 2.55
CA HIS A 122 6.26 -6.09 3.01
C HIS A 122 4.89 -6.73 2.79
N GLN A 123 4.85 -7.81 2.02
CA GLN A 123 3.65 -8.56 1.68
C GLN A 123 3.79 -10.00 2.13
N ASN A 124 2.88 -10.43 2.98
CA ASN A 124 2.79 -11.80 3.47
C ASN A 124 1.51 -12.44 2.92
N TYR A 125 1.57 -13.74 2.64
CA TYR A 125 0.48 -14.49 2.02
C TYR A 125 0.14 -15.73 2.85
N TRP A 126 -1.11 -16.19 2.76
CA TRP A 126 -1.56 -17.43 3.39
C TRP A 126 -1.11 -18.69 2.63
N ASN A 127 -0.77 -18.53 1.35
CA ASN A 127 -0.49 -19.61 0.41
C ASN A 127 0.80 -19.41 -0.40
N SER A 128 1.65 -18.46 0.00
CA SER A 128 2.92 -18.18 -0.66
C SER A 128 3.92 -17.59 0.34
N SER A 129 5.19 -17.58 -0.07
CA SER A 129 6.29 -16.91 0.62
C SER A 129 6.04 -15.41 0.74
N ALA A 130 6.51 -14.82 1.84
CA ALA A 130 6.48 -13.37 1.98
C ALA A 130 7.44 -12.72 0.97
N SER A 131 7.06 -11.55 0.47
CA SER A 131 7.86 -10.71 -0.41
C SER A 131 8.11 -9.38 0.28
N GLU A 132 9.32 -8.88 0.19
CA GLU A 132 9.71 -7.63 0.80
C GLU A 132 10.58 -6.82 -0.16
N ASN A 133 10.28 -5.53 -0.27
CA ASN A 133 10.92 -4.62 -1.19
C ASN A 133 11.34 -3.35 -0.45
N TYR A 134 12.56 -2.90 -0.71
CA TYR A 134 13.11 -1.67 -0.17
C TYR A 134 13.70 -0.84 -1.29
N THR A 135 13.51 0.47 -1.26
CA THR A 135 14.12 1.41 -2.19
C THR A 135 14.55 2.67 -1.45
N VAL A 136 15.78 3.08 -1.69
CA VAL A 136 16.34 4.35 -1.23
C VAL A 136 16.79 5.13 -2.47
N SER A 137 16.31 6.35 -2.62
CA SER A 137 16.69 7.25 -3.71
C SER A 137 17.19 8.58 -3.15
N LEU A 138 18.29 9.06 -3.73
CA LEU A 138 18.89 10.36 -3.46
C LEU A 138 18.92 11.14 -4.76
N ASN A 139 18.38 12.35 -4.77
CA ASN A 139 18.47 13.27 -5.89
C ASN A 139 19.08 14.58 -5.43
N LYS A 140 20.15 15.04 -6.07
CA LYS A 140 20.81 16.30 -5.75
C LYS A 140 20.87 17.20 -6.97
N ILE A 141 20.41 18.43 -6.81
CA ILE A 141 20.52 19.51 -7.78
C ILE A 141 21.77 20.33 -7.43
N PHE A 142 22.58 20.63 -8.43
CA PHE A 142 23.78 21.46 -8.31
C PHE A 142 23.87 22.45 -9.46
N ASN A 143 24.46 23.60 -9.15
CA ASN A 143 24.75 24.65 -10.10
C ASN A 143 26.27 24.68 -10.27
N ILE A 144 26.78 24.41 -11.47
CA ILE A 144 28.21 24.37 -11.79
C ILE A 144 28.49 25.35 -12.93
N GLY A 145 29.04 26.51 -12.60
CA GLY A 145 29.39 27.54 -13.57
C GLY A 145 28.17 28.04 -14.37
N PRO A 146 28.20 28.02 -15.72
CA PRO A 146 27.04 28.43 -16.53
C PRO A 146 25.88 27.43 -16.49
N PHE A 147 26.11 26.20 -16.00
CA PHE A 147 25.08 25.16 -15.92
C PHE A 147 24.32 25.28 -14.60
N GLN A 148 23.12 25.84 -14.68
CA GLN A 148 22.17 25.91 -13.56
C GLN A 148 21.16 24.77 -13.67
N GLY A 149 20.87 24.10 -12.54
CA GLY A 149 19.86 23.05 -12.46
C GLY A 149 20.33 21.66 -12.90
N ALA A 150 21.64 21.39 -12.94
CA ALA A 150 22.13 20.03 -13.18
C ALA A 150 21.75 19.12 -12.00
N SER A 151 21.38 17.86 -12.25
CA SER A 151 20.96 16.93 -11.21
C SER A 151 21.71 15.60 -11.30
N ALA A 152 22.11 15.05 -10.16
CA ALA A 152 22.53 13.66 -10.03
C ALA A 152 21.50 12.91 -9.20
N SER A 153 21.22 11.67 -9.59
CA SER A 153 20.37 10.78 -8.80
C SER A 153 21.03 9.42 -8.60
N LEU A 154 20.85 8.85 -7.43
CA LEU A 154 21.29 7.51 -7.06
C LEU A 154 20.09 6.79 -6.46
N SER A 155 19.78 5.59 -6.94
CA SER A 155 18.73 4.75 -6.37
C SER A 155 19.28 3.36 -6.12
N LEU A 156 18.98 2.82 -4.93
CA LEU A 156 19.33 1.46 -4.53
C LEU A 156 18.04 0.75 -4.13
N GLY A 157 17.85 -0.46 -4.65
CA GLY A 157 16.70 -1.30 -4.34
C GLY A 157 17.13 -2.71 -3.99
N ALA A 158 16.38 -3.35 -3.10
CA ALA A 158 16.55 -4.76 -2.76
C ALA A 158 15.17 -5.43 -2.65
N GLU A 159 15.07 -6.65 -3.13
CA GLU A 159 13.89 -7.50 -3.05
C GLU A 159 14.28 -8.84 -2.42
N SER A 160 13.50 -9.31 -1.47
CA SER A 160 13.71 -10.59 -0.79
C SER A 160 12.43 -11.41 -0.73
N PHE A 161 12.60 -12.73 -0.78
CA PHE A 161 11.52 -13.72 -0.64
C PHE A 161 11.85 -14.63 0.54
N PHE A 162 10.91 -14.80 1.48
CA PHE A 162 11.09 -15.66 2.65
C PHE A 162 10.22 -16.92 2.54
N THR A 163 10.85 -18.10 2.57
CA THR A 163 10.22 -19.44 2.49
C THR A 163 9.56 -19.87 3.79
#